data_AF-A0A2C0ZWB1-F1
#
_entry.id   AF-A0A2C0ZWB1-F1
#
_cell.length_a   1.000
_cell.length_b   1.000
_cell.length_c   1.000
_cell.angle_alpha   90.00
_cell.angle_beta   90.00
_cell.angle_gamma   90.00
#
_symmetry.space_group_name_H-M   'P 1'
#
loop_
_entity.id
_entity.type
_entity.pdbx_description
1 polymer ?
#
loop_
_entity_poly.entity_id
_entity_poly.type
_entity_poly.pdbx_seq_one_letter_code
_entity_poly.pdbx_strand_id
1 'polypeptide(L)' 'MLLNYFNKVMTMKNNLDELINKSGLKKGFLASKLDVTPQQFSKWLKGEHYPPANKLFKLAYILNCKVDELYTYEEE' A
#
# COMPACT_ATOMS: atom_id res chain seq x y z
N MET A 1 -6.84 33.23 -9.98
CA MET A 1 -7.71 32.13 -9.47
C MET A 1 -7.27 30.73 -9.87
N LEU A 2 -6.50 30.50 -10.95
CA LEU A 2 -6.03 29.14 -11.29
C LEU A 2 -4.70 28.73 -10.61
N LEU A 3 -3.86 29.68 -10.20
CA LEU A 3 -2.55 29.38 -9.57
C LEU A 3 -2.65 28.76 -8.16
N ASN A 4 -3.74 28.99 -7.43
CA ASN A 4 -3.89 28.49 -6.05
C ASN A 4 -4.27 27.00 -5.97
N TYR A 5 -4.73 26.40 -7.08
CA TYR A 5 -5.12 24.97 -7.10
C TYR A 5 -3.92 24.03 -7.21
N PHE A 6 -2.81 24.49 -7.79
CA PHE A 6 -1.62 23.67 -8.07
C PHE A 6 -0.64 23.57 -6.90
N ASN A 7 -0.85 24.32 -5.82
CA ASN A 7 0.04 24.34 -4.65
C ASN A 7 -0.40 23.40 -3.52
N LYS A 8 -1.38 22.53 -3.77
CA LYS A 8 -1.74 21.50 -2.80
C LYS A 8 -0.70 20.38 -2.85
N VAL A 9 0.09 20.24 -1.78
CA VAL A 9 1.08 19.17 -1.67
C VAL A 9 0.32 17.86 -1.46
N MET A 10 0.12 17.11 -2.54
CA MET A 10 -0.46 15.76 -2.48
C MET A 10 0.64 14.78 -2.07
N THR A 11 0.53 14.21 -0.87
CA THR A 11 1.44 13.14 -0.42
C THR A 11 0.75 11.79 -0.52
N MET A 12 1.52 10.73 -0.80
CA MET A 12 0.97 9.38 -0.86
C MET A 12 1.06 8.74 0.52
N LYS A 13 -0.09 8.38 1.08
CA LYS A 13 -0.21 7.63 2.32
C LYS A 13 -0.16 6.13 2.06
N ASN A 14 0.57 5.41 2.91
CA ASN A 14 0.64 3.96 2.89
C ASN A 14 -0.29 3.36 3.96
N ASN A 15 -1.31 2.62 3.52
CA ASN A 15 -2.31 2.00 4.40
C ASN A 15 -2.08 0.50 4.58
N LEU A 16 -0.97 -0.06 4.07
CA LEU A 16 -0.76 -1.51 4.05
C LEU A 16 -0.81 -2.12 5.44
N ASP A 17 -0.13 -1.52 6.43
CA ASP A 17 -0.07 -2.11 7.77
C ASP A 17 -1.45 -2.18 8.42
N GLU A 18 -2.23 -1.10 8.29
CA GLU A 18 -3.59 -1.02 8.82
C GLU A 18 -4.52 -2.06 8.18
N LEU A 19 -4.52 -2.16 6.85
CA LEU A 19 -5.36 -3.11 6.12
C LEU A 19 -4.99 -4.57 6.42
N ILE A 20 -3.69 -4.86 6.56
CA ILE A 20 -3.23 -6.20 6.93
C ILE A 20 -3.67 -6.55 8.34
N ASN A 21 -3.54 -5.63 9.30
CA ASN A 21 -3.99 -5.85 10.68
C ASN A 21 -5.51 -6.07 10.73
N LYS A 22 -6.31 -5.31 9.97
CA LYS A 22 -7.77 -5.49 9.85
C LYS A 22 -8.16 -6.84 9.25
N SER A 23 -7.37 -7.36 8.30
CA SER A 23 -7.65 -8.66 7.66
C SER A 23 -7.41 -9.88 8.57
N GLY A 24 -6.64 -9.72 9.66
CA GLY A 24 -6.21 -10.84 10.51
C GLY A 24 -5.16 -11.75 9.87
N LEU A 25 -4.69 -11.45 8.66
CA LEU A 25 -3.68 -12.26 7.97
C LEU A 25 -2.28 -11.97 8.50
N LYS A 26 -1.48 -13.04 8.62
CA LYS A 26 -0.07 -12.90 9.01
C LYS A 26 0.75 -12.32 7.86
N LYS A 27 1.60 -11.33 8.15
CA LYS A 27 2.53 -10.71 7.18
C LYS A 27 3.38 -11.74 6.42
N GLY A 28 3.87 -12.79 7.10
CA GLY A 28 4.62 -13.87 6.47
C GLY A 28 3.81 -14.71 5.47
N PHE A 29 2.51 -14.91 5.74
CA PHE A 29 1.61 -15.58 4.80
C PHE A 29 1.43 -14.75 3.52
N LEU A 30 1.24 -13.44 3.66
CA LEU A 30 1.14 -12.52 2.54
C LEU A 30 2.43 -12.48 1.71
N ALA A 31 3.60 -12.38 2.35
CA ALA A 31 4.89 -12.41 1.66
C ALA A 31 5.06 -13.69 0.82
N SER A 32 4.71 -14.85 1.39
CA SER A 32 4.72 -16.13 0.66
C SER A 32 3.74 -16.14 -0.51
N LYS A 33 2.50 -15.68 -0.33
CA LYS A 33 1.50 -15.61 -1.42
C LYS A 33 1.90 -14.64 -2.53
N LEU A 34 2.66 -13.60 -2.20
CA LEU A 34 3.14 -12.60 -3.16
C LEU A 34 4.48 -12.98 -3.79
N ASP A 35 5.08 -14.10 -3.41
CA ASP A 35 6.40 -14.53 -3.87
C ASP A 35 7.46 -13.43 -3.66
N VAL A 36 7.53 -12.94 -2.42
CA VAL A 36 8.55 -11.97 -1.97
C VAL A 36 9.15 -12.38 -0.64
N THR A 37 10.38 -11.93 -0.39
CA THR A 37 11.03 -12.16 0.89
C THR A 37 10.35 -11.34 2.00
N PRO A 38 10.40 -11.80 3.27
CA PRO A 38 9.89 -11.02 4.40
C PRO A 38 10.52 -9.63 4.49
N GLN A 39 11.80 -9.51 4.10
CA GLN A 39 12.53 -8.25 4.12
C GLN A 39 12.01 -7.28 3.05
N GLN A 40 11.75 -7.76 1.83
CA GLN A 40 11.13 -6.95 0.78
C GLN A 40 9.70 -6.52 1.17
N PHE A 41 8.92 -7.43 1.77
CA PHE A 41 7.59 -7.10 2.25
C PHE A 41 7.63 -6.05 3.37
N SER A 42 8.58 -6.16 4.31
CA SER A 42 8.78 -5.18 5.39
C SER A 42 9.11 -3.79 4.85
N LYS A 43 9.91 -3.70 3.78
CA LYS A 43 10.21 -2.44 3.09
C LYS A 43 8.95 -1.78 2.50
N TRP A 44 7.99 -2.57 2.01
CA TRP A 44 6.71 -2.04 1.55
C TRP A 44 5.86 -1.49 2.70
N LEU A 45 5.84 -2.16 3.84
CA LEU A 45 5.09 -1.68 5.03
C LEU A 45 5.66 -0.36 5.56
N LYS A 46 6.97 -0.15 5.45
CA LYS A 46 7.65 1.09 5.88
C LYS A 46 7.58 2.22 4.84
N GLY A 47 7.07 1.96 3.64
CA GLY A 47 7.07 2.94 2.54
C GLY A 47 8.45 3.21 1.92
N GLU A 48 9.47 2.40 2.22
CA GLU A 48 10.82 2.54 1.64
C GLU A 48 10.83 2.14 0.15
N HIS A 49 9.95 1.21 -0.23
CA HIS A 49 9.77 0.74 -1.59
C HIS A 49 8.30 0.44 -1.84
N TYR A 50 7.88 0.43 -3.11
CA TYR A 50 6.51 0.09 -3.49
C TYR A 50 6.43 -1.28 -4.18
N PRO A 51 5.33 -2.04 -3.97
CA PRO A 51 5.09 -3.26 -4.71
C PRO A 51 4.89 -2.95 -6.20
N PRO A 52 5.41 -3.79 -7.12
CA PRO A 52 5.08 -3.67 -8.53
C PRO A 52 3.58 -3.91 -8.75
N ALA A 53 3.02 -3.37 -9.82
CA ALA A 53 1.58 -3.40 -10.08
C ALA A 53 0.96 -4.80 -9.95
N ASN A 54 1.58 -5.84 -10.53
CA ASN A 54 1.08 -7.21 -10.42
C ASN A 54 0.94 -7.71 -8.97
N LYS A 55 1.86 -7.34 -8.08
CA LYS A 55 1.80 -7.71 -6.66
C LYS A 55 0.84 -6.81 -5.87
N LEU A 56 0.70 -5.55 -6.27
CA LEU A 56 -0.27 -4.61 -5.72
C LEU A 56 -1.71 -5.12 -5.94
N PHE A 57 -2.08 -5.48 -7.17
CA PHE A 57 -3.39 -6.06 -7.48
C PHE A 57 -3.63 -7.40 -6.77
N LYS A 58 -2.60 -8.26 -6.68
CA LYS A 58 -2.70 -9.52 -5.96
C LYS A 58 -2.92 -9.34 -4.46
N LEU A 59 -2.25 -8.34 -3.86
CA LEU A 59 -2.43 -8.00 -2.45
C LEU A 59 -3.84 -7.48 -2.19
N ALA A 60 -4.35 -6.56 -3.02
CA ALA A 60 -5.72 -6.06 -2.93
C ALA A 60 -6.75 -7.18 -3.01
N TYR A 61 -6.57 -8.12 -3.96
CA TYR A 61 -7.42 -9.30 -4.08
C TYR A 61 -7.41 -10.18 -2.82
N ILE A 62 -6.23 -10.46 -2.23
CA ILE A 62 -6.11 -11.27 -1.01
C ILE A 62 -6.75 -10.57 0.20
N LEU A 63 -6.60 -9.25 0.30
CA LEU A 63 -7.15 -8.44 1.38
C LEU A 63 -8.63 -8.10 1.18
N ASN A 64 -9.23 -8.49 0.05
CA ASN A 64 -10.60 -8.15 -0.33
C ASN A 64 -10.89 -6.63 -0.25
N CYS A 65 -9.95 -5.83 -0.77
CA CYS A 65 -10.06 -4.38 -0.87
C CYS A 65 -9.73 -3.91 -2.30
N LYS A 66 -9.96 -2.63 -2.58
CA LYS A 66 -9.50 -2.00 -3.82
C LYS A 66 -8.02 -1.60 -3.72
N VAL A 67 -7.40 -1.41 -4.87
CA VAL A 67 -5.98 -1.00 -4.96
C VAL A 67 -5.75 0.41 -4.41
N ASP A 68 -6.69 1.32 -4.63
CA ASP A 68 -6.66 2.71 -4.12
C ASP A 68 -6.89 2.79 -2.60
N GLU A 69 -7.32 1.72 -1.95
CA GLU A 69 -7.33 1.63 -0.48
C GLU A 69 -5.92 1.34 0.07
N LEU A 70 -5.07 0.62 -0.67
CA LEU A 70 -3.70 0.28 -0.24
C LEU A 70 -2.81 1.53 -0.12
N TYR A 71 -3.00 2.49 -1.03
CA TYR A 71 -2.29 3.75 -1.09
C TYR A 71 -3.25 4.88 -1.47
N THR A 72 -3.44 5.83 -0.56
CA THR A 72 -4.34 6.98 -0.75
C THR A 72 -3.54 8.27 -0.88
N TYR A 73 -4.13 9.31 -1.46
CA TYR A 73 -3.57 10.66 -1.37
C TYR A 73 -4.03 11.33 -0.08
N GLU A 74 -3.12 12.01 0.59
CA GLU A 74 -3.44 12.95 1.67
C GLU A 74 -3.10 14.37 1.22
N GLU A 75 -3.99 15.26 1.63
CA GLU A 75 -3.96 16.68 1.37
C GLU A 75 -3.57 17.40 2.67
N GLU A 76 -2.43 18.10 2.68
CA GLU A 76 -2.06 19.03 3.76
C GLU A 76 -2.71 20.41 3.57
#